data_AF-A0A357CL44-F1
#
_entry.id   AF-A0A357CL44-F1
#
_cell.length_a   1.000
_cell.length_b   1.000
_cell.length_c   1.000
_cell.angle_alpha   90.00
_cell.angle_beta   90.00
_cell.angle_gamma   90.00
#
_symmetry.space_group_name_H-M   'P 1'
#
loop_
_entity.id
_entity.type
_entity.pdbx_description
1 polymer ?
#
loop_
_entity_poly.entity_id
_entity_poly.type
_entity_poly.pdbx_seq_one_letter_code
_entity_poly.pdbx_strand_id
1 'polypeptide(L)'
;RPGTALPGDTALVILPGSKATIADLAALRDAGFDIDIVAHLRRGGTVLGLCGGYQMLGRAIHDPDGIEGAGGSAVGLGLLDVETTLSAEKRLEPVKGSTFDQAPFTGYEMHMGVTEGPDRARPFARLADGVAEGAVSADGRVIGTYIHGLFADDAQRSAWLARFAGGAATIAYEPLVEDTLDRLAAHLEAHIDVDRLLTLLR
;
A
#
# COMPACT_ATOMS: atom_id res chain seq x y z
N ARG A 1 -5.84 -18.80 3.54
CA ARG A 1 -6.19 -19.45 2.24
C ARG A 1 -7.63 -19.06 1.93
N PRO A 2 -8.08 -19.03 0.67
CA PRO A 2 -9.49 -18.79 0.36
C PRO A 2 -10.39 -19.69 1.22
N GLY A 3 -11.42 -19.11 1.83
CA GLY A 3 -12.32 -19.81 2.75
C GLY A 3 -11.75 -20.16 4.14
N THR A 4 -10.52 -19.75 4.47
CA THR A 4 -9.98 -19.85 5.84
C THR A 4 -10.13 -18.51 6.53
N ALA A 5 -10.83 -18.49 7.67
CA ALA A 5 -11.05 -17.29 8.45
C ALA A 5 -9.75 -16.60 8.86
N LEU A 6 -9.76 -15.27 8.88
CA LEU A 6 -8.66 -14.48 9.46
C LEU A 6 -8.44 -14.86 10.93
N PRO A 7 -7.17 -15.04 11.39
CA PRO A 7 -6.89 -15.35 12.79
C PRO A 7 -7.49 -14.31 13.74
N GLY A 8 -8.12 -14.78 14.83
CA GLY A 8 -8.86 -13.93 15.75
C GLY A 8 -8.01 -12.92 16.53
N ASP A 9 -6.72 -13.19 16.68
CA ASP A 9 -5.68 -12.39 17.33
C ASP A 9 -4.95 -11.43 16.37
N THR A 10 -5.38 -11.37 15.10
CA THR A 10 -4.83 -10.41 14.14
C THR A 10 -5.08 -8.98 14.62
N ALA A 11 -4.03 -8.16 14.71
CA ALA A 11 -4.14 -6.75 15.06
C ALA A 11 -4.36 -5.84 13.82
N LEU A 12 -3.70 -6.17 12.72
CA LEU A 12 -3.71 -5.42 11.47
C LEU A 12 -3.92 -6.36 10.28
N VAL A 13 -4.87 -6.02 9.42
CA VAL A 13 -5.01 -6.60 8.07
C VAL A 13 -4.42 -5.60 7.07
N ILE A 14 -3.50 -6.05 6.23
CA ILE A 14 -2.98 -5.25 5.12
C ILE A 14 -3.60 -5.80 3.84
N LEU A 15 -4.32 -4.94 3.12
CA LEU A 15 -4.90 -5.21 1.82
C LEU A 15 -4.04 -4.55 0.74
N PRO A 16 -3.10 -5.28 0.11
CA PRO A 16 -2.35 -4.75 -1.02
C PRO A 16 -3.24 -4.66 -2.26
N GLY A 17 -2.90 -3.73 -3.15
CA GLY A 17 -3.50 -3.64 -4.49
C GLY A 17 -2.68 -4.37 -5.55
N SER A 18 -3.32 -4.65 -6.68
CA SER A 18 -2.66 -5.05 -7.93
C SER A 18 -3.00 -4.06 -9.06
N LYS A 19 -2.82 -4.47 -10.32
CA LYS A 19 -3.26 -3.74 -11.52
C LYS A 19 -4.61 -4.23 -12.07
N ALA A 20 -5.36 -4.98 -11.27
CA ALA A 20 -6.65 -5.58 -11.64
C ALA A 20 -7.64 -5.45 -10.46
N THR A 21 -7.82 -4.23 -9.96
CA THR A 21 -8.47 -3.92 -8.69
C THR A 21 -9.91 -4.44 -8.63
N ILE A 22 -10.69 -4.25 -9.70
CA ILE A 22 -12.09 -4.74 -9.74
C ILE A 22 -12.14 -6.28 -9.71
N ALA A 23 -11.26 -6.95 -10.45
CA ALA A 23 -11.21 -8.41 -10.48
C ALA A 23 -10.74 -8.99 -9.13
N ASP A 24 -9.73 -8.36 -8.52
CA ASP A 24 -9.25 -8.74 -7.20
C ASP A 24 -10.30 -8.54 -6.11
N LEU A 25 -11.10 -7.47 -6.19
CA LEU A 25 -12.21 -7.25 -5.27
C LEU A 25 -13.27 -8.37 -5.39
N ALA A 26 -13.55 -8.84 -6.61
CA ALA A 26 -14.43 -9.99 -6.82
C ALA A 26 -13.84 -11.27 -6.21
N ALA A 27 -12.56 -11.56 -6.46
CA ALA A 27 -11.88 -12.71 -5.88
C ALA A 27 -11.81 -12.66 -4.34
N LEU A 28 -11.65 -11.48 -3.76
CA LEU A 28 -11.66 -11.25 -2.31
C LEU A 28 -13.02 -11.61 -1.71
N ARG A 29 -14.12 -11.22 -2.38
CA ARG A 29 -15.49 -11.58 -1.98
C ARG A 29 -15.78 -13.06 -2.16
N ASP A 30 -15.38 -13.65 -3.29
CA ASP A 30 -15.54 -15.09 -3.54
C ASP A 30 -14.81 -15.94 -2.49
N ALA A 31 -13.70 -15.43 -1.95
CA ALA A 31 -12.96 -16.05 -0.86
C ALA A 31 -13.59 -15.82 0.54
N GLY A 32 -14.62 -14.98 0.66
CA GLY A 32 -15.30 -14.62 1.91
C GLY A 32 -14.54 -13.60 2.78
N PHE A 33 -13.49 -12.97 2.25
CA PHE A 33 -12.63 -12.08 3.03
C PHE A 33 -13.26 -10.72 3.32
N ASP A 34 -14.25 -10.29 2.54
CA ASP A 34 -15.03 -9.09 2.84
C ASP A 34 -15.78 -9.24 4.17
N ILE A 35 -16.37 -10.41 4.41
CA ILE A 35 -17.04 -10.75 5.67
C ILE A 35 -16.03 -10.78 6.81
N ASP A 36 -14.87 -11.41 6.61
CA ASP A 36 -13.82 -11.51 7.62
C ASP A 36 -13.22 -10.16 8.00
N ILE A 37 -13.01 -9.26 7.03
CA ILE A 37 -12.52 -7.90 7.25
C ILE A 37 -13.52 -7.12 8.10
N VAL A 38 -14.81 -7.20 7.80
CA VAL A 38 -15.86 -6.57 8.63
C VAL A 38 -15.89 -7.17 10.04
N ALA A 39 -15.76 -8.49 10.17
CA ALA A 39 -15.70 -9.15 11.47
C ALA A 39 -14.46 -8.73 12.27
N HIS A 40 -13.32 -8.58 11.62
CA HIS A 40 -12.05 -8.09 12.20
C HIS A 40 -12.20 -6.66 12.75
N LEU A 41 -12.80 -5.75 11.99
CA LEU A 41 -13.09 -4.39 12.45
C LEU A 41 -14.04 -4.37 13.66
N ARG A 42 -15.07 -5.23 13.66
CA ARG A 42 -16.00 -5.36 14.80
C ARG A 42 -15.31 -5.83 16.08
N ARG A 43 -14.23 -6.61 15.99
CA ARG A 43 -13.40 -7.03 17.13
C ARG A 43 -12.40 -5.97 17.58
N GLY A 44 -12.33 -4.82 16.91
CA GLY A 44 -11.40 -3.75 17.24
C GLY A 44 -10.11 -3.73 16.43
N GLY A 45 -10.00 -4.59 15.41
CA GLY A 45 -8.84 -4.62 14.53
C GLY A 45 -8.71 -3.39 13.64
N THR A 46 -7.54 -3.25 13.00
CA THR A 46 -7.26 -2.20 12.00
C THR A 46 -7.08 -2.82 10.61
N VAL A 47 -7.43 -2.06 9.56
CA VAL A 47 -7.23 -2.41 8.16
C VAL A 47 -6.45 -1.30 7.46
N LEU A 48 -5.40 -1.68 6.72
CA LEU A 48 -4.62 -0.80 5.85
C LEU A 48 -4.77 -1.25 4.40
N GLY A 49 -5.31 -0.39 3.54
CA GLY A 49 -5.36 -0.57 2.09
C GLY A 49 -4.22 0.17 1.40
N LEU A 50 -3.49 -0.52 0.52
CA LEU A 50 -2.39 0.05 -0.27
C LEU A 50 -2.77 0.08 -1.75
N CYS A 51 -2.72 1.24 -2.39
CA CYS A 51 -3.04 1.42 -3.82
C CYS A 51 -4.40 0.82 -4.18
N GLY A 52 -4.49 -0.20 -5.06
CA GLY A 52 -5.76 -0.90 -5.34
C GLY A 52 -6.50 -1.37 -4.07
N GLY A 53 -5.79 -1.77 -3.02
CA GLY A 53 -6.43 -2.10 -1.73
C GLY A 53 -7.08 -0.90 -1.05
N TYR A 54 -6.53 0.31 -1.17
CA TYR A 54 -7.19 1.54 -0.72
C TYR A 54 -8.48 1.77 -1.51
N GLN A 55 -8.43 1.60 -2.83
CA GLN A 55 -9.60 1.77 -3.71
C GLN A 55 -10.72 0.79 -3.33
N MET A 56 -10.38 -0.47 -3.02
CA MET A 56 -11.32 -1.49 -2.55
C MET A 56 -12.01 -1.11 -1.23
N LEU A 57 -11.35 -0.37 -0.34
CA LEU A 57 -11.94 0.07 0.93
C LEU A 57 -13.05 1.13 0.74
N GLY A 58 -13.05 1.84 -0.38
CA GLY A 58 -14.06 2.84 -0.70
C GLY A 58 -15.45 2.26 -0.95
N ARG A 59 -16.39 3.15 -1.29
CA ARG A 59 -17.77 2.83 -1.65
C ARG A 59 -17.92 2.28 -3.06
N ALA A 60 -17.10 2.77 -3.99
CA ALA A 60 -17.12 2.33 -5.39
C ALA A 60 -15.76 2.52 -6.07
N ILE A 61 -15.52 1.68 -7.07
CA ILE A 61 -14.42 1.80 -8.03
C ILE A 61 -15.05 1.87 -9.42
N HIS A 62 -14.66 2.89 -10.19
CA HIS A 62 -15.13 3.13 -11.56
C HIS A 62 -13.95 2.98 -12.52
N ASP A 63 -14.11 2.15 -13.56
CA ASP A 63 -13.17 2.03 -14.67
C ASP A 63 -13.94 2.27 -15.98
N PRO A 64 -14.34 3.53 -16.28
CA PRO A 64 -15.18 3.82 -17.44
C PRO A 64 -14.50 3.48 -18.78
N ASP A 65 -13.16 3.52 -18.80
CA ASP A 65 -12.35 3.35 -20.01
C ASP A 65 -11.78 1.92 -20.14
N GLY A 66 -11.99 1.03 -19.16
CA GLY A 66 -11.48 -0.34 -19.19
C GLY A 66 -9.96 -0.43 -19.09
N ILE A 67 -9.34 0.44 -18.28
CA ILE A 67 -7.90 0.50 -18.06
C ILE A 67 -7.36 -0.82 -17.50
N GLU A 68 -8.11 -1.49 -16.63
CA GLU A 68 -7.71 -2.75 -15.99
C GLU A 68 -8.42 -3.99 -16.57
N GLY A 69 -9.18 -3.84 -17.66
CA GLY A 69 -9.87 -4.94 -18.32
C GLY A 69 -11.19 -4.54 -18.96
N ALA A 70 -12.26 -5.25 -18.62
CA ALA A 70 -13.60 -4.82 -19.04
C ALA A 70 -14.00 -3.58 -18.24
N GLY A 71 -14.27 -2.47 -18.93
CA GLY A 71 -14.76 -1.26 -18.28
C GLY A 71 -16.05 -1.49 -17.50
N GLY A 72 -16.30 -0.64 -16.51
CA GLY A 72 -17.48 -0.75 -15.66
C GLY A 72 -17.31 -0.12 -14.30
N SER A 73 -18.07 -0.59 -13.33
CA SER A 73 -17.98 -0.14 -11.94
C SER A 73 -18.27 -1.29 -10.99
N ALA A 74 -17.61 -1.26 -9.84
CA ALA A 74 -17.83 -2.21 -8.77
C ALA A 74 -18.12 -1.47 -7.46
N VAL A 75 -19.09 -1.99 -6.71
CA VAL A 75 -19.30 -1.54 -5.31
C VAL A 75 -18.09 -1.99 -4.51
N GLY A 76 -17.45 -1.07 -3.80
CA GLY A 76 -16.32 -1.34 -2.91
C GLY A 76 -16.76 -2.00 -1.60
N LEU A 77 -15.86 -2.11 -0.63
CA LEU A 77 -16.15 -2.66 0.70
C LEU A 77 -16.95 -1.68 1.57
N GLY A 78 -16.98 -0.39 1.22
CA GLY A 78 -17.75 0.64 1.91
C GLY A 78 -17.23 0.95 3.32
N LEU A 79 -15.93 0.75 3.54
CA LEU A 79 -15.26 0.95 4.83
C LEU A 79 -14.66 2.36 4.97
N LEU A 80 -14.48 3.06 3.85
CA LEU A 80 -14.15 4.48 3.75
C LEU A 80 -15.23 5.18 2.90
N ASP A 81 -15.62 6.39 3.30
CA ASP A 81 -16.49 7.27 2.50
C ASP A 81 -15.64 7.98 1.43
N VAL A 82 -15.18 7.18 0.47
CA VAL A 82 -14.48 7.61 -0.74
C VAL A 82 -14.90 6.77 -1.93
N GLU A 83 -14.78 7.31 -3.13
CA GLU A 83 -14.96 6.60 -4.40
C GLU A 83 -13.71 6.81 -5.25
N THR A 84 -13.35 5.82 -6.06
CA THR A 84 -12.18 5.91 -6.95
C THR A 84 -12.61 5.79 -8.40
N THR A 85 -12.12 6.70 -9.24
CA THR A 85 -12.22 6.58 -10.70
C THR A 85 -10.84 6.31 -11.28
N LEU A 86 -10.69 5.21 -12.02
CA LEU A 86 -9.48 4.92 -12.79
C LEU A 86 -9.47 5.80 -14.03
N SER A 87 -8.31 6.37 -14.35
CA SER A 87 -8.08 7.18 -15.54
C SER A 87 -6.85 6.69 -16.31
N ALA A 88 -6.70 7.14 -17.56
CA ALA A 88 -5.51 6.85 -18.35
C ALA A 88 -4.23 7.55 -17.82
N GLU A 89 -4.38 8.54 -16.92
CA GLU A 89 -3.25 9.26 -16.37
C GLU A 89 -2.58 8.44 -15.27
N LYS A 90 -1.37 7.97 -15.56
CA LYS A 90 -0.56 7.26 -14.58
C LYS A 90 0.31 8.24 -13.82
N ARG A 91 0.08 8.34 -12.51
CA ARG A 91 0.99 9.00 -11.58
C ARG A 91 2.12 8.04 -11.24
N LEU A 92 3.36 8.49 -11.39
CA LEU A 92 4.57 7.78 -10.95
C LEU A 92 5.59 8.81 -10.47
N GLU A 93 5.70 9.01 -9.17
CA GLU A 93 6.63 10.00 -8.62
C GLU A 93 7.12 9.64 -7.22
N PRO A 94 8.40 9.96 -6.89
CA PRO A 94 8.90 9.81 -5.55
C PRO A 94 8.24 10.81 -4.61
N VAL A 95 7.87 10.36 -3.41
CA VAL A 95 7.25 11.19 -2.39
C VAL A 95 7.91 10.99 -1.04
N LYS A 96 7.85 12.04 -0.23
CA LYS A 96 8.27 12.02 1.17
C LYS A 96 7.32 12.87 1.99
N GLY A 97 7.23 12.60 3.28
CA GLY A 97 6.32 13.32 4.15
C GLY A 97 6.26 12.75 5.55
N SER A 98 5.12 12.96 6.20
CA SER A 98 4.82 12.38 7.51
C SER A 98 3.40 11.81 7.55
N THR A 99 3.23 10.70 8.23
CA THR A 99 1.93 10.08 8.49
C THR A 99 1.19 10.84 9.61
N PHE A 100 -0.10 10.54 9.81
CA PHE A 100 -0.94 11.25 10.78
C PHE A 100 -0.39 11.19 12.23
N ASP A 101 0.39 10.17 12.55
CA ASP A 101 1.10 9.97 13.82
C ASP A 101 2.51 10.60 13.84
N GLN A 102 2.82 11.45 12.85
CA GLN A 102 4.08 12.19 12.69
C GLN A 102 5.31 11.33 12.37
N ALA A 103 5.14 10.03 12.07
CA ALA A 103 6.26 9.22 11.60
C ALA A 103 6.66 9.67 10.18
N PRO A 104 7.95 9.94 9.91
CA PRO A 104 8.40 10.30 8.58
C PRO A 104 8.31 9.10 7.64
N PHE A 105 8.26 9.36 6.34
CA PHE A 105 8.42 8.31 5.32
C PHE A 105 9.12 8.84 4.08
N THR A 106 9.79 7.94 3.38
CA THR A 106 10.17 8.08 1.97
C THR A 106 9.55 6.94 1.16
N GLY A 107 9.00 7.26 -0.01
CA GLY A 107 8.28 6.30 -0.84
C GLY A 107 8.04 6.84 -2.24
N TYR A 108 7.03 6.29 -2.92
CA TYR A 108 6.59 6.77 -4.22
C TYR A 108 5.10 6.49 -4.42
N GLU A 109 4.45 7.29 -5.25
CA GLU A 109 3.09 7.01 -5.71
C GLU A 109 3.15 6.38 -7.09
N MET A 110 2.36 5.32 -7.31
CA MET A 110 2.27 4.63 -8.60
C MET A 110 0.83 4.14 -8.82
N HIS A 111 -0.04 5.01 -9.32
CA HIS A 111 -1.46 4.69 -9.47
C HIS A 111 -2.10 5.44 -10.65
N MET A 112 -3.22 4.87 -11.11
CA MET A 112 -4.10 5.45 -12.14
C MET A 112 -5.46 5.87 -11.56
N GLY A 113 -5.72 5.55 -10.29
CA GLY A 113 -6.96 5.90 -9.62
C GLY A 113 -6.91 7.30 -9.03
N VAL A 114 -7.96 8.08 -9.26
CA VAL A 114 -8.25 9.31 -8.54
C VAL A 114 -9.32 9.00 -7.50
N THR A 115 -8.93 9.05 -6.23
CA THR A 115 -9.84 8.77 -5.11
C THR A 115 -10.33 10.07 -4.50
N GLU A 116 -11.63 10.22 -4.30
CA GLU A 116 -12.27 11.42 -3.76
C GLU A 116 -13.36 11.04 -2.75
N GLY A 117 -13.63 11.93 -1.77
CA GLY A 117 -14.72 11.74 -0.83
C GLY A 117 -14.45 12.33 0.56
N PRO A 118 -15.48 12.37 1.43
CA PRO A 118 -15.39 13.00 2.75
C PRO A 118 -14.23 12.51 3.63
N ASP A 119 -13.86 11.23 3.54
CA ASP A 119 -12.81 10.68 4.41
C ASP A 119 -11.40 11.18 4.05
N ARG A 120 -11.20 11.77 2.86
CA ARG A 120 -9.95 12.46 2.51
C ARG A 120 -9.70 13.72 3.31
N ALA A 121 -10.70 14.26 4.01
CA ALA A 121 -10.52 15.33 4.98
C ALA A 121 -9.70 14.86 6.21
N ARG A 122 -9.57 13.55 6.42
CA ARG A 122 -8.70 12.92 7.42
C ARG A 122 -7.64 12.09 6.70
N PRO A 123 -6.63 12.74 6.11
CA PRO A 123 -5.63 12.04 5.32
C PRO A 123 -4.78 11.12 6.19
N PHE A 124 -4.27 10.04 5.59
CA PHE A 124 -3.28 9.18 6.23
C PHE A 124 -1.95 9.90 6.37
N ALA A 125 -1.56 10.69 5.37
CA ALA A 125 -0.28 11.35 5.31
C ALA A 125 -0.38 12.79 4.78
N ARG A 126 0.64 13.57 5.10
CA ARG A 126 0.89 14.87 4.49
C ARG A 126 2.25 14.84 3.81
N LEU A 127 2.23 15.08 2.50
CA LEU A 127 3.44 15.13 1.68
C LEU A 127 4.25 16.39 2.01
N ALA A 128 5.53 16.41 1.63
CA ALA A 128 6.44 17.52 1.94
C ALA A 128 6.05 18.85 1.29
N ASP A 129 5.27 18.83 0.21
CA ASP A 129 4.66 20.00 -0.44
C ASP A 129 3.34 20.45 0.22
N GLY A 130 2.90 19.75 1.27
CA GLY A 130 1.69 20.04 2.04
C GLY A 130 0.44 19.31 1.56
N VAL A 131 0.51 18.59 0.44
CA VAL A 131 -0.63 17.85 -0.14
C VAL A 131 -1.08 16.75 0.82
N ALA A 132 -2.40 16.61 0.97
CA ALA A 132 -3.03 15.57 1.78
C ALA A 132 -3.14 14.26 0.98
N GLU A 133 -2.63 13.17 1.52
CA GLU A 133 -2.55 11.85 0.89
C GLU A 133 -3.34 10.81 1.71
N GLY A 134 -4.07 9.95 0.98
CA GLY A 134 -4.84 8.87 1.57
C GLY A 134 -6.11 9.33 2.31
N ALA A 135 -6.67 8.41 3.09
CA ALA A 135 -7.86 8.63 3.89
C ALA A 135 -7.86 7.73 5.12
N VAL A 136 -8.53 8.20 6.18
CA VAL A 136 -8.70 7.49 7.45
C VAL A 136 -10.16 7.57 7.88
N SER A 137 -10.72 6.43 8.29
CA SER A 137 -12.08 6.36 8.83
C SER A 137 -12.22 7.22 10.09
N ALA A 138 -13.45 7.63 10.43
CA ALA A 138 -13.71 8.48 11.59
C ALA A 138 -13.22 7.87 12.93
N ASP A 139 -13.19 6.54 13.03
CA ASP A 139 -12.70 5.81 14.21
C ASP A 139 -11.19 5.45 14.15
N GLY A 140 -10.49 5.84 13.07
CA GLY A 140 -9.05 5.63 12.93
C GLY A 140 -8.63 4.19 12.65
N ARG A 141 -9.57 3.28 12.31
CA ARG A 141 -9.30 1.85 12.11
C ARG A 141 -9.18 1.40 10.67
N VAL A 142 -9.65 2.19 9.72
CA VAL A 142 -9.52 1.92 8.29
C VAL A 142 -8.64 3.00 7.70
N ILE A 143 -7.54 2.60 7.10
CA ILE A 143 -6.51 3.48 6.55
C ILE A 143 -6.33 3.11 5.09
N GLY A 144 -6.30 4.09 4.21
CA GLY A 144 -6.02 3.91 2.79
C GLY A 144 -4.96 4.89 2.31
N THR A 145 -4.02 4.42 1.50
CA THR A 145 -2.92 5.24 0.95
C THR A 145 -2.44 4.71 -0.40
N TYR A 146 -1.95 5.62 -1.24
CA TYR A 146 -1.23 5.35 -2.49
C TYR A 146 0.29 5.29 -2.32
N ILE A 147 0.82 5.55 -1.11
CA ILE A 147 2.26 5.52 -0.85
C ILE A 147 2.76 4.08 -0.92
N HIS A 148 3.52 3.77 -1.96
CA HIS A 148 4.32 2.57 -2.06
C HIS A 148 5.68 2.77 -1.38
N GLY A 149 6.32 1.66 -1.01
CA GLY A 149 7.57 1.70 -0.25
C GLY A 149 7.40 2.07 1.22
N LEU A 150 6.17 2.25 1.71
CA LEU A 150 5.88 2.63 3.10
C LEU A 150 6.61 1.74 4.12
N PHE A 151 6.61 0.43 3.91
CA PHE A 151 7.30 -0.53 4.80
C PHE A 151 8.76 -0.79 4.45
N ALA A 152 9.29 -0.21 3.37
CA ALA A 152 10.75 -0.19 3.14
C ALA A 152 11.42 0.80 4.10
N ASP A 153 10.71 1.87 4.46
CA ASP A 153 11.17 2.85 5.45
C ASP A 153 11.19 2.28 6.88
N ASP A 154 12.36 2.32 7.52
CA ASP A 154 12.59 1.79 8.86
C ASP A 154 11.77 2.54 9.93
N ALA A 155 11.56 3.84 9.77
CA ALA A 155 10.80 4.66 10.71
C ALA A 155 9.32 4.28 10.66
N GLN A 156 8.79 4.04 9.47
CA GLN A 156 7.43 3.53 9.30
C GLN A 156 7.29 2.13 9.88
N ARG A 157 8.16 1.17 9.54
CA ARG A 157 8.08 -0.17 10.15
C ARG A 157 8.10 -0.09 11.67
N SER A 158 8.94 0.77 12.24
CA SER A 158 9.00 1.00 13.69
C SER A 158 7.69 1.57 14.25
N ALA A 159 7.08 2.56 13.59
CA ALA A 159 5.81 3.13 14.02
C ALA A 159 4.67 2.11 13.98
N TRP A 160 4.56 1.33 12.90
CA TRP A 160 3.54 0.28 12.75
C TRP A 160 3.73 -0.85 13.76
N LEU A 161 4.96 -1.32 14.00
CA LEU A 161 5.23 -2.32 15.02
C LEU A 161 5.00 -1.79 16.44
N ALA A 162 5.36 -0.54 16.73
CA ALA A 162 5.08 0.06 18.03
C ALA A 162 3.56 0.13 18.28
N ARG A 163 2.79 0.44 17.23
CA ARG A 163 1.33 0.52 17.29
C ARG A 163 0.64 -0.83 17.52
N PHE A 164 1.11 -1.90 16.88
CA PHE A 164 0.37 -3.18 16.85
C PHE A 164 1.07 -4.36 17.53
N ALA A 165 2.40 -4.33 17.65
CA ALA A 165 3.20 -5.43 18.17
C ALA A 165 3.94 -5.09 19.49
N GLY A 166 3.82 -3.85 19.98
CA GLY A 166 4.40 -3.44 21.27
C GLY A 166 5.93 -3.32 21.28
N GLY A 167 6.57 -3.17 20.12
CA GLY A 167 8.03 -3.02 20.00
C GLY A 167 8.44 -2.25 18.74
N ALA A 168 9.66 -1.73 18.71
CA ALA A 168 10.23 -1.04 17.54
C ALA A 168 10.91 -2.02 16.58
N ALA A 169 10.98 -1.69 15.28
CA ALA A 169 11.84 -2.41 14.36
C ALA A 169 13.30 -2.11 14.73
N THR A 170 14.10 -3.14 14.99
CA THR A 170 15.51 -2.97 15.36
C THR A 170 16.48 -3.13 14.18
N ILE A 171 15.97 -3.44 12.99
CA ILE A 171 16.76 -3.69 11.80
C ILE A 171 16.68 -2.48 10.89
N ALA A 172 17.85 -1.89 10.61
CA ALA A 172 18.02 -0.94 9.53
C ALA A 172 18.09 -1.70 8.20
N TYR A 173 16.95 -1.82 7.50
CA TYR A 173 16.83 -2.76 6.38
C TYR A 173 17.44 -2.19 5.10
N GLU A 174 17.18 -0.92 4.78
CA GLU A 174 17.71 -0.29 3.58
C GLU A 174 19.25 -0.31 3.58
N PRO A 175 19.94 0.08 4.67
CA PRO A 175 21.40 -0.01 4.72
C PRO A 175 21.94 -1.44 4.61
N LEU A 176 21.18 -2.43 5.11
CA LEU A 176 21.56 -3.84 5.00
C LEU A 176 21.47 -4.35 3.55
N VAL A 177 20.43 -3.93 2.81
CA VAL A 177 20.29 -4.27 1.39
C VAL A 177 21.43 -3.66 0.59
N GLU A 178 21.71 -2.36 0.78
CA GLU A 178 22.81 -1.67 0.12
C GLU A 178 24.16 -2.33 0.43
N ASP A 179 24.48 -2.62 1.71
CA ASP A 179 25.71 -3.35 2.08
C ASP A 179 25.79 -4.73 1.40
N THR A 180 24.67 -5.44 1.31
CA THR A 180 24.62 -6.75 0.66
C THR A 180 24.87 -6.64 -0.85
N LEU A 181 24.30 -5.63 -1.51
CA LEU A 181 24.49 -5.36 -2.93
C LEU A 181 25.93 -4.92 -3.22
N ASP A 182 26.50 -4.06 -2.40
CA ASP A 182 27.91 -3.63 -2.50
C ASP A 182 28.86 -4.82 -2.35
N ARG A 183 28.61 -5.70 -1.38
CA ARG A 183 29.39 -6.92 -1.20
C ARG A 183 29.28 -7.89 -2.37
N LEU A 184 28.09 -7.99 -2.98
CA LEU A 184 27.90 -8.78 -4.19
C LEU A 184 28.66 -8.17 -5.37
N ALA A 185 28.56 -6.86 -5.56
CA ALA A 185 29.28 -6.14 -6.62
C ALA A 185 30.80 -6.37 -6.48
N ALA A 186 31.37 -6.17 -5.29
CA ALA A 186 32.78 -6.41 -5.02
C ALA A 186 33.19 -7.88 -5.26
N HIS A 187 32.32 -8.84 -4.93
CA HIS A 187 32.57 -10.25 -5.21
C HIS A 187 32.61 -10.55 -6.71
N LEU A 188 31.71 -9.94 -7.50
CA LEU A 188 31.69 -10.08 -8.95
C LEU A 188 32.92 -9.44 -9.58
N GLU A 189 33.29 -8.22 -9.19
CA GLU A 189 34.51 -7.55 -9.67
C GLU A 189 35.79 -8.35 -9.37
N ALA A 190 35.83 -9.06 -8.25
CA ALA A 190 36.98 -9.89 -7.88
C ALA A 190 37.09 -11.19 -8.70
N HIS A 191 36.00 -11.73 -9.24
CA HIS A 191 35.96 -13.05 -9.87
C HIS A 191 35.51 -13.05 -11.33
N ILE A 192 35.03 -11.92 -11.84
CA ILE A 192 34.53 -11.73 -13.19
C ILE A 192 35.18 -10.48 -13.78
N ASP A 193 35.65 -10.58 -15.02
CA ASP A 193 36.16 -9.45 -15.78
C ASP A 193 34.97 -8.59 -16.28
N VAL A 194 34.48 -7.74 -15.37
CA VAL A 194 33.32 -6.86 -15.61
C VAL A 194 33.59 -5.90 -16.76
N ASP A 195 34.81 -5.36 -16.85
CA ASP A 195 35.22 -4.47 -17.94
C ASP A 195 35.09 -5.17 -19.30
N ARG A 196 35.57 -6.42 -19.42
CA ARG A 196 35.40 -7.21 -20.64
C ARG A 196 33.94 -7.47 -20.96
N LEU A 197 33.10 -7.81 -19.98
CA LEU A 197 31.65 -7.98 -20.21
C LEU A 197 31.01 -6.68 -20.75
N LEU A 198 31.35 -5.52 -20.18
CA LEU A 198 30.84 -4.23 -20.64
C LEU A 198 31.27 -3.90 -22.06
N THR A 199 32.47 -4.32 -22.49
CA THR A 199 32.90 -4.16 -23.89
C THR A 199 32.14 -5.03 -24.89
N LEU A 200 31.56 -6.17 -24.46
CA LEU A 200 30.79 -7.08 -25.30
C LEU A 200 29.32 -6.67 -25.46
N LEU A 201 28.82 -5.74 -24.64
CA LEU A 201 27.45 -5.23 -24.68
C LEU A 201 27.24 -4.05 -25.64
N ARG A 202 28.30 -3.58 -26.30
CA ARG A 202 28.27 -2.55 -27.34
C ARG A 202 28.25 -3.17 -28.72
#